data_AF-A0A960RR06-F1
#
_entry.id   AF-A0A960RR06-F1
#
_cell.length_a   1.000
_cell.length_b   1.000
_cell.length_c   1.000
_cell.angle_alpha   90.00
_cell.angle_beta   90.00
_cell.angle_gamma   90.00
#
_symmetry.space_group_name_H-M   'P 1'
#
loop_
_entity.id
_entity.type
_entity.pdbx_description
1 polymer ?
#
loop_
_entity_poly.entity_id
_entity_poly.type
_entity_poly.pdbx_seq_one_letter_code
_entity_poly.pdbx_strand_id
1 'polypeptide(L)'
;MAENDIPKDIAKPERLDPTKGIQAGEEQEPQQTPTKSFESYMKGGPEQTQNSQPSPFDIAKGQVSPAAQPTLETINAQITTASSTLGDINQHLNTQGLKLKRSQQYLLRNKLTDSNQHLRTAAQKLGVDVGSAPQIAGRQNPIMRYINLVADSQNQMQEAQSKIKELSMNRSSVNPAELLTVQIKINKAQQELEYCSVLLSNAVSSIKSLFNVQI
;
A
#
# COMPACT_ATOMS: atom_id res chain seq x y z
N MET A 1 -12.41 46.95 -40.39
CA MET A 1 -13.60 46.11 -40.15
C MET A 1 -13.48 44.90 -41.05
N ALA A 2 -13.13 43.75 -40.48
CA ALA A 2 -13.18 42.45 -41.13
C ALA A 2 -13.45 41.42 -40.03
N GLU A 3 -14.61 40.83 -40.13
CA GLU A 3 -15.22 39.79 -39.32
C GLU A 3 -14.65 38.45 -39.79
N ASN A 4 -14.22 37.58 -38.86
CA ASN A 4 -14.00 36.18 -39.18
C ASN A 4 -14.24 35.29 -37.96
N ASP A 5 -15.14 34.34 -38.21
CA ASP A 5 -15.74 33.35 -37.34
C ASP A 5 -14.76 32.50 -36.53
N ILE A 6 -15.09 32.33 -35.25
CA ILE A 6 -14.56 31.26 -34.40
C ILE A 6 -15.59 30.13 -34.38
N PRO A 7 -15.26 28.89 -34.76
CA PRO A 7 -16.20 27.78 -34.77
C PRO A 7 -16.70 27.44 -33.35
N LYS A 8 -18.03 27.49 -33.19
CA LYS A 8 -18.79 27.19 -31.97
C LYS A 8 -18.97 25.69 -31.77
N ASP A 9 -17.88 24.96 -31.54
CA ASP A 9 -18.00 23.55 -31.16
C ASP A 9 -17.00 23.15 -30.08
N ILE A 10 -17.28 23.61 -28.85
CA ILE A 10 -16.81 22.94 -27.65
C ILE A 10 -18.07 22.57 -26.87
N ALA A 11 -18.55 21.36 -27.17
CA ALA A 11 -19.60 20.70 -26.40
C ALA A 11 -19.24 20.76 -24.92
N LYS A 12 -20.11 21.40 -24.13
CA LYS A 12 -20.01 21.42 -22.67
C LYS A 12 -20.25 19.97 -22.19
N PRO A 13 -19.39 19.40 -21.33
CA PRO A 13 -19.70 18.10 -20.73
C PRO A 13 -20.93 18.26 -19.83
N GLU A 14 -22.04 17.62 -20.21
CA GLU A 14 -23.25 17.55 -19.41
C GLU A 14 -22.94 16.93 -18.04
N ARG A 15 -23.35 17.64 -16.99
CA ARG A 15 -23.37 17.12 -15.62
C ARG A 15 -24.46 16.05 -15.53
N LEU A 16 -24.10 14.87 -15.03
CA LEU A 16 -25.06 13.83 -14.69
C LEU A 16 -25.82 14.26 -13.42
N ASP A 17 -27.13 14.52 -13.54
CA ASP A 17 -28.01 14.79 -12.41
C ASP A 17 -28.44 13.47 -11.72
N PRO A 18 -28.13 13.28 -10.42
CA PRO A 18 -28.28 12.00 -9.73
C PRO A 18 -29.66 11.81 -9.10
N THR A 19 -30.75 12.12 -9.81
CA THR A 19 -32.12 11.75 -9.39
C THR A 19 -33.11 11.91 -10.54
N LYS A 20 -33.32 10.85 -11.34
CA LYS A 20 -34.50 10.72 -12.21
C LYS A 20 -35.28 9.49 -11.77
N GLY A 21 -36.38 9.72 -11.06
CA GLY A 21 -37.27 8.67 -10.57
C GLY A 21 -37.94 7.93 -11.72
N ILE A 22 -38.03 6.61 -11.61
CA ILE A 22 -38.70 5.74 -12.57
C ILE A 22 -40.22 5.97 -12.42
N GLN A 23 -40.85 6.54 -13.44
CA GLN A 23 -42.31 6.59 -13.56
C GLN A 23 -42.84 5.22 -13.96
N ALA A 24 -43.89 4.78 -13.26
CA ALA A 24 -44.61 3.55 -13.53
C ALA A 24 -45.60 3.74 -14.70
N GLY A 25 -45.64 2.73 -15.58
CA GLY A 25 -46.73 2.48 -16.52
C GLY A 25 -46.40 2.77 -17.98
N GLU A 26 -46.20 1.71 -18.77
CA GLU A 26 -47.14 1.29 -19.84
C GLU A 26 -46.64 -0.01 -20.50
N GLU A 27 -47.56 -0.96 -20.61
CA GLU A 27 -47.36 -2.35 -21.02
C GLU A 27 -47.09 -2.45 -22.54
N GLN A 28 -46.07 -3.23 -22.92
CA GLN A 28 -45.94 -3.76 -24.27
C GLN A 28 -45.68 -5.28 -24.20
N GLU A 29 -46.48 -6.02 -24.96
CA GLU A 29 -46.62 -7.47 -24.99
C GLU A 29 -45.28 -8.22 -25.21
N PRO A 30 -45.09 -9.40 -24.60
CA PRO A 30 -43.89 -10.20 -24.81
C PRO A 30 -43.90 -10.86 -26.21
N GLN A 31 -42.89 -10.52 -27.02
CA GLN A 31 -42.55 -11.24 -28.23
C GLN A 31 -42.31 -12.73 -27.94
N GLN A 32 -43.12 -13.57 -28.59
CA GLN A 32 -43.00 -15.02 -28.58
C GLN A 32 -41.64 -15.46 -29.14
N THR A 33 -40.83 -16.12 -28.31
CA THR A 33 -39.66 -16.89 -28.75
C THR A 33 -39.94 -18.38 -28.58
N PRO A 34 -39.49 -19.24 -29.52
CA PRO A 34 -39.85 -20.64 -29.54
C PRO A 34 -39.31 -21.37 -28.30
N THR A 35 -40.24 -21.97 -27.55
CA THR A 35 -39.99 -22.90 -26.44
C THR A 35 -39.15 -24.08 -26.91
N LYS A 36 -37.83 -23.97 -26.73
CA LYS A 36 -36.97 -25.13 -26.50
C LYS A 36 -36.49 -25.04 -25.06
N SER A 37 -36.99 -25.94 -24.23
CA SER A 37 -36.60 -26.06 -22.83
C SER A 37 -35.11 -26.39 -22.72
N PHE A 38 -34.44 -25.71 -21.79
CA PHE A 38 -33.02 -25.83 -21.45
C PHE A 38 -32.57 -27.29 -21.22
N GLU A 39 -33.49 -28.19 -20.84
CA GLU A 39 -33.26 -29.64 -20.72
C GLU A 39 -32.74 -30.30 -22.01
N SER A 40 -33.07 -29.75 -23.19
CA SER A 40 -32.60 -30.26 -24.48
C SER A 40 -31.08 -30.14 -24.68
N TYR A 41 -30.40 -29.30 -23.88
CA TYR A 41 -28.94 -29.12 -23.98
C TYR A 41 -28.16 -29.87 -22.88
N MET A 42 -28.85 -30.54 -21.95
CA MET A 42 -28.24 -31.22 -20.80
C MET A 42 -28.35 -32.75 -20.83
N LYS A 43 -28.93 -33.35 -21.89
CA LYS A 43 -28.88 -34.82 -22.03
C LYS A 43 -27.50 -35.26 -22.50
N GLY A 44 -26.81 -35.93 -21.57
CA GLY A 44 -25.40 -36.30 -21.65
C GLY A 44 -25.01 -37.10 -22.88
N GLY A 45 -23.88 -36.69 -23.45
CA GLY A 45 -23.05 -37.55 -24.30
C GLY A 45 -22.11 -38.40 -23.45
N PRO A 46 -21.66 -39.55 -23.97
CA PRO A 46 -20.80 -40.47 -23.25
C PRO A 46 -19.40 -39.88 -23.01
N GLU A 47 -18.81 -40.35 -21.91
CA GLU A 47 -17.55 -39.97 -21.29
C GLU A 47 -16.45 -39.50 -22.26
N GLN A 48 -16.06 -38.23 -22.12
CA GLN A 48 -14.73 -37.77 -22.47
C GLN A 48 -14.10 -37.13 -21.23
N THR A 49 -13.02 -37.75 -20.77
CA THR A 49 -12.06 -37.24 -19.80
C THR A 49 -11.51 -35.90 -20.29
N GLN A 50 -12.19 -34.80 -19.96
CA GLN A 50 -11.68 -33.46 -20.18
C GLN A 50 -11.16 -32.89 -18.86
N ASN A 51 -9.85 -32.73 -18.86
CA ASN A 51 -9.05 -31.92 -17.94
C ASN A 51 -9.79 -30.61 -17.67
N SER A 52 -10.56 -30.57 -16.58
CA SER A 52 -11.38 -29.44 -16.23
C SER A 52 -10.46 -28.38 -15.63
N GLN A 53 -9.98 -27.45 -16.46
CA GLN A 53 -9.47 -26.19 -15.93
C GLN A 53 -10.62 -25.55 -15.13
N PRO A 54 -10.42 -25.24 -13.85
CA PRO A 54 -11.47 -24.66 -13.04
C PRO A 54 -11.94 -23.36 -13.67
N SER A 55 -13.26 -23.20 -13.79
CA SER A 55 -13.85 -21.96 -14.29
C SER A 55 -13.41 -20.81 -13.38
N PRO A 56 -13.24 -19.57 -13.90
CA PRO A 56 -12.87 -18.40 -13.09
C PRO A 56 -13.80 -18.19 -11.88
N PHE A 57 -15.04 -18.67 -11.97
CA PHE A 57 -16.03 -18.65 -10.89
C PHE A 57 -15.78 -19.72 -9.80
N ASP A 58 -15.19 -20.86 -10.15
CA ASP A 58 -14.81 -21.92 -9.20
C ASP A 58 -13.55 -21.55 -8.42
N ILE A 59 -12.65 -20.74 -8.99
CA ILE A 59 -11.51 -20.16 -8.28
C ILE A 59 -11.99 -19.20 -7.17
N ALA A 60 -13.08 -18.48 -7.40
CA ALA A 60 -13.67 -17.59 -6.39
C ALA A 60 -14.41 -18.35 -5.27
N LYS A 61 -14.81 -19.60 -5.52
CA LYS A 61 -15.47 -20.49 -4.54
C LYS A 61 -14.53 -21.52 -3.92
N GLY A 62 -13.31 -21.63 -4.43
CA GLY A 62 -12.25 -22.42 -3.81
C GLY A 62 -12.20 -22.04 -2.34
N GLN A 63 -12.25 -23.06 -1.47
CA GLN A 63 -12.19 -22.91 -0.02
C GLN A 63 -11.27 -21.75 0.28
N VAL A 64 -11.86 -20.65 0.73
CA VAL A 64 -11.10 -19.51 1.23
C VAL A 64 -10.42 -20.10 2.46
N SER A 65 -9.20 -20.62 2.28
CA SER A 65 -8.33 -20.99 3.38
C SER A 65 -8.42 -19.79 4.31
N PRO A 66 -8.93 -19.96 5.55
CA PRO A 66 -9.15 -18.82 6.43
C PRO A 66 -7.83 -18.05 6.43
N ALA A 67 -7.87 -16.81 5.92
CA ALA A 67 -6.67 -16.02 5.72
C ALA A 67 -5.89 -16.10 7.02
N ALA A 68 -4.68 -16.67 6.96
CA ALA A 68 -3.91 -17.01 8.15
C ALA A 68 -3.91 -15.78 9.06
N GLN A 69 -4.53 -15.91 10.24
CA GLN A 69 -4.69 -14.74 11.11
C GLN A 69 -3.29 -14.22 11.44
N PRO A 70 -3.08 -12.90 11.39
CA PRO A 70 -1.79 -12.32 11.69
C PRO A 70 -1.35 -12.76 13.08
N THR A 71 -0.20 -13.41 13.15
CA THR A 71 0.38 -13.87 14.42
C THR A 71 1.39 -12.85 14.93
N LEU A 72 1.63 -12.87 16.24
CA LEU A 72 2.70 -12.06 16.84
C LEU A 72 4.08 -12.36 16.22
N GLU A 73 4.31 -13.60 15.82
CA GLU A 73 5.55 -14.01 15.15
C GLU A 73 5.68 -13.37 13.77
N THR A 74 4.61 -13.37 12.97
CA THR A 74 4.59 -12.70 11.67
C THR A 74 4.88 -11.21 11.82
N ILE A 75 4.26 -10.55 12.81
CA ILE A 75 4.48 -9.13 13.08
C ILE A 75 5.94 -8.88 13.51
N ASN A 76 6.49 -9.72 14.39
CA ASN A 76 7.88 -9.61 14.84
C ASN A 76 8.89 -9.76 13.69
N ALA A 77 8.66 -10.73 12.80
CA ALA A 77 9.47 -10.90 11.60
C ALA A 77 9.44 -9.63 10.73
N GLN A 78 8.26 -9.05 10.54
CA GLN A 78 8.11 -7.83 9.73
C GLN A 78 8.73 -6.60 10.35
N ILE A 79 8.66 -6.46 11.68
CA ILE A 79 9.37 -5.41 12.40
C ILE A 79 10.88 -5.58 12.19
N THR A 80 11.39 -6.80 12.26
CA THR A 80 12.81 -7.07 12.01
C THR A 80 13.22 -6.65 10.60
N THR A 81 12.42 -7.01 9.58
CA THR A 81 12.67 -6.59 8.19
C THR A 81 12.66 -5.07 8.03
N ALA A 82 11.63 -4.38 8.50
CA ALA A 82 11.55 -2.92 8.36
C ALA A 82 12.66 -2.21 9.15
N SER A 83 13.10 -2.77 10.30
CA SER A 83 14.24 -2.24 11.05
C SER A 83 15.54 -2.37 10.26
N SER A 84 15.73 -3.46 9.53
CA SER A 84 16.88 -3.64 8.63
C SER A 84 16.86 -2.60 7.52
N THR A 85 15.71 -2.40 6.85
CA THR A 85 15.58 -1.40 5.79
C THR A 85 15.81 0.03 6.30
N LEU A 86 15.36 0.36 7.51
CA LEU A 86 15.68 1.63 8.17
C LEU A 86 17.19 1.79 8.42
N GLY A 87 17.87 0.71 8.79
CA GLY A 87 19.33 0.67 8.91
C GLY A 87 20.02 1.02 7.58
N ASP A 88 19.60 0.41 6.48
CA ASP A 88 20.15 0.67 5.14
C ASP A 88 19.89 2.13 4.71
N ILE A 89 18.67 2.63 4.94
CA ILE A 89 18.32 4.04 4.68
C ILE A 89 19.22 4.96 5.50
N ASN A 90 19.43 4.67 6.78
CA ASN A 90 20.31 5.47 7.64
C ASN A 90 21.74 5.48 7.10
N GLN A 91 22.26 4.33 6.69
CA GLN A 91 23.59 4.23 6.09
C GLN A 91 23.70 5.06 4.81
N HIS A 92 22.70 4.99 3.92
CA HIS A 92 22.69 5.80 2.70
C HIS A 92 22.60 7.31 3.00
N LEU A 93 21.77 7.72 3.95
CA LEU A 93 21.63 9.13 4.36
C LEU A 93 22.92 9.72 4.95
N ASN A 94 23.72 8.90 5.63
CA ASN A 94 25.02 9.29 6.18
C ASN A 94 26.17 9.25 5.14
N THR A 95 25.88 8.97 3.87
CA THR A 95 26.90 9.00 2.81
C THR A 95 27.45 10.43 2.64
N GLN A 96 28.76 10.57 2.73
CA GLN A 96 29.42 11.87 2.58
C GLN A 96 29.16 12.46 1.19
N GLY A 97 28.85 13.76 1.12
CA GLY A 97 28.59 14.44 -0.14
C GLY A 97 27.26 14.06 -0.81
N LEU A 98 26.34 13.40 -0.11
CA LEU A 98 25.02 13.07 -0.63
C LEU A 98 24.26 14.34 -1.07
N LYS A 99 24.08 14.48 -2.38
CA LYS A 99 23.26 15.53 -2.98
C LYS A 99 22.04 14.91 -3.63
N LEU A 100 20.90 15.07 -2.98
CA LEU A 100 19.61 14.64 -3.52
C LEU A 100 19.02 15.73 -4.41
N LYS A 101 18.47 15.35 -5.56
CA LYS A 101 17.67 16.26 -6.41
C LYS A 101 16.44 16.73 -5.64
N ARG A 102 15.91 17.92 -5.96
CA ARG A 102 14.72 18.48 -5.27
C ARG A 102 13.51 17.53 -5.30
N SER A 103 13.28 16.86 -6.42
CA SER A 103 12.23 15.84 -6.55
C SER A 103 12.45 14.65 -5.63
N GLN A 104 13.68 14.13 -5.57
CA GLN A 104 14.08 13.04 -4.67
C GLN A 104 13.90 13.41 -3.20
N GLN A 105 14.29 14.63 -2.83
CA GLN A 105 14.08 15.15 -1.47
C GLN A 105 12.59 15.18 -1.10
N TYR A 106 11.73 15.69 -1.99
CA TYR A 106 10.29 15.74 -1.74
C TYR A 106 9.69 14.35 -1.55
N LEU A 107 10.03 13.41 -2.44
CA LEU A 107 9.54 12.03 -2.37
C LEU A 107 10.02 11.33 -1.10
N LEU A 108 11.31 11.44 -0.78
CA LEU A 108 11.91 10.87 0.42
C LEU A 108 11.27 11.45 1.69
N ARG A 109 11.04 12.76 1.71
CA ARG A 109 10.36 13.43 2.81
C ARG A 109 8.97 12.86 3.05
N ASN A 110 8.16 12.78 2.00
CA ASN A 110 6.79 12.30 2.13
C ASN A 110 6.79 10.84 2.56
N LYS A 111 7.55 9.98 1.88
CA LYS A 111 7.60 8.54 2.17
C LYS A 111 8.17 8.18 3.54
N LEU A 112 9.19 8.89 4.02
CA LEU A 112 9.67 8.70 5.39
C LEU A 112 8.70 9.23 6.44
N THR A 113 7.96 10.30 6.14
CA THR A 113 6.94 10.84 7.06
C THR A 113 5.75 9.87 7.16
N ASP A 114 5.25 9.40 6.02
CA ASP A 114 4.13 8.46 5.94
C ASP A 114 4.50 7.13 6.63
N SER A 115 5.69 6.60 6.34
CA SER A 115 6.20 5.38 6.96
C SER A 115 6.37 5.53 8.46
N ASN A 116 6.98 6.63 8.92
CA ASN A 116 7.11 6.93 10.35
C ASN A 116 5.74 6.99 11.04
N GLN A 117 4.75 7.65 10.42
CA GLN A 117 3.40 7.70 10.96
C GLN A 117 2.74 6.31 11.03
N HIS A 118 2.95 5.46 10.01
CA HIS A 118 2.45 4.09 10.00
C HIS A 118 3.08 3.23 11.10
N LEU A 119 4.40 3.33 11.28
CA LEU A 119 5.13 2.62 12.34
C LEU A 119 4.72 3.08 13.73
N ARG A 120 4.58 4.40 13.95
CA ARG A 120 4.05 4.96 15.20
C ARG A 120 2.64 4.44 15.48
N THR A 121 1.76 4.44 14.48
CA THR A 121 0.40 3.91 14.64
C THR A 121 0.42 2.42 14.99
N ALA A 122 1.29 1.63 14.34
CA ALA A 122 1.45 0.21 14.63
C ALA A 122 1.95 -0.02 16.06
N ALA A 123 2.96 0.73 16.51
CA ALA A 123 3.47 0.67 17.87
C ALA A 123 2.41 1.06 18.91
N GLN A 124 1.65 2.13 18.68
CA GLN A 124 0.51 2.52 19.52
C GLN A 124 -0.53 1.40 19.66
N LYS A 125 -0.85 0.71 18.55
CA LYS A 125 -1.80 -0.41 18.55
C LYS A 125 -1.28 -1.65 19.27
N LEU A 126 0.03 -1.77 19.46
CA LEU A 126 0.63 -2.80 20.32
C LEU A 126 0.68 -2.36 21.79
N GLY A 127 0.24 -1.14 22.12
CA GLY A 127 0.26 -0.59 23.48
C GLY A 127 1.57 0.09 23.86
N VAL A 128 2.38 0.50 22.87
CA VAL A 128 3.60 1.30 23.08
C VAL A 128 3.24 2.78 23.22
N ASP A 129 3.85 3.47 24.18
CA ASP A 129 3.76 4.93 24.29
C ASP A 129 4.74 5.60 23.33
N VAL A 130 4.23 6.02 22.17
CA VAL A 130 5.08 6.56 21.10
C VAL A 130 5.51 8.02 21.32
N GLY A 131 5.16 8.66 22.43
CA GLY A 131 5.52 10.05 22.72
C GLY A 131 5.04 11.05 21.65
N SER A 132 5.67 12.23 21.62
CA SER A 132 5.39 13.25 20.59
C SER A 132 6.13 12.95 19.29
N ALA A 133 5.51 13.24 18.15
CA ALA A 133 6.17 13.11 16.86
C ALA A 133 7.40 14.02 16.80
N PRO A 134 8.51 13.59 16.16
CA PRO A 134 9.73 14.37 16.08
C PRO A 134 9.44 15.75 15.48
N GLN A 135 9.74 16.81 16.24
CA GLN A 135 9.54 18.18 15.77
C GLN A 135 10.59 18.53 14.72
N ILE A 136 10.11 18.79 13.52
CA ILE A 136 10.97 19.15 12.39
C ILE A 136 11.07 20.66 12.34
N ALA A 137 12.14 21.22 12.91
CA ALA A 137 12.38 22.66 12.86
C ALA A 137 12.57 23.13 11.40
N GLY A 138 11.90 24.22 11.01
CA GLY A 138 11.83 24.68 9.61
C GLY A 138 13.16 25.08 8.96
N ARG A 139 14.26 25.19 9.74
CA ARG A 139 15.61 25.52 9.26
C ARG A 139 16.58 24.32 9.27
N GLN A 140 16.13 23.11 9.62
CA GLN A 140 17.01 21.95 9.60
C GLN A 140 17.39 21.54 8.17
N ASN A 141 18.63 21.06 8.02
CA ASN A 141 19.09 20.41 6.80
C ASN A 141 18.13 19.24 6.45
N PRO A 142 17.64 19.13 5.20
CA PRO A 142 16.74 18.05 4.78
C PRO A 142 17.22 16.65 5.15
N ILE A 143 18.54 16.39 5.08
CA ILE A 143 19.11 15.09 5.45
C ILE A 143 18.98 14.82 6.95
N MET A 144 19.26 15.81 7.80
CA MET A 144 19.09 15.68 9.25
C MET A 144 17.64 15.42 9.63
N ARG A 145 16.69 16.05 8.92
CA ARG A 145 15.27 15.75 9.07
C ARG A 145 14.97 14.27 8.78
N TYR A 146 15.53 13.72 7.71
CA TYR A 146 15.30 12.31 7.35
C TYR A 146 15.92 11.36 8.38
N ILE A 147 17.13 11.67 8.86
CA ILE A 147 17.79 10.91 9.93
C ILE A 147 16.93 10.91 11.20
N ASN A 148 16.34 12.05 11.58
CA ASN A 148 15.46 12.11 12.75
C ASN A 148 14.20 11.25 12.59
N LEU A 149 13.59 11.25 11.40
CA LEU A 149 12.43 10.37 11.11
C LEU A 149 12.81 8.90 11.16
N VAL A 150 13.99 8.54 10.64
CA VAL A 150 14.51 7.18 10.68
C VAL A 150 14.81 6.74 12.11
N ALA A 151 15.47 7.59 12.90
CA ALA A 151 15.78 7.32 14.30
C ALA A 151 14.51 7.16 15.15
N ASP A 152 13.50 8.02 14.96
CA ASP A 152 12.21 7.85 15.64
C ASP A 152 11.58 6.51 15.25
N SER A 153 11.50 6.19 13.96
CA SER A 153 10.96 4.90 13.50
C SER A 153 11.70 3.71 14.10
N GLN A 154 13.04 3.75 14.20
CA GLN A 154 13.84 2.69 14.83
C GLN A 154 13.49 2.52 16.31
N ASN A 155 13.35 3.63 17.05
CA ASN A 155 12.95 3.59 18.46
C ASN A 155 11.56 2.95 18.61
N GLN A 156 10.58 3.38 17.81
CA GLN A 156 9.23 2.80 17.85
C GLN A 156 9.20 1.31 17.56
N MET A 157 10.05 0.85 16.63
CA MET A 157 10.15 -0.56 16.27
C MET A 157 10.83 -1.39 17.36
N GLN A 158 11.84 -0.84 18.04
CA GLN A 158 12.49 -1.50 19.17
C GLN A 158 11.53 -1.65 20.37
N GLU A 159 10.75 -0.61 20.66
CA GLU A 159 9.73 -0.66 21.70
C GLU A 159 8.59 -1.62 21.33
N ALA A 160 8.10 -1.57 20.09
CA ALA A 160 7.10 -2.51 19.58
C ALA A 160 7.58 -3.97 19.65
N GLN A 161 8.83 -4.24 19.29
CA GLN A 161 9.42 -5.57 19.42
C GLN A 161 9.47 -6.04 20.87
N SER A 162 9.88 -5.14 21.78
CA SER A 162 9.91 -5.44 23.22
C SER A 162 8.51 -5.77 23.75
N LYS A 163 7.50 -5.01 23.31
CA LYS A 163 6.10 -5.24 23.68
C LYS A 163 5.55 -6.56 23.13
N ILE A 164 5.91 -6.93 21.90
CA ILE A 164 5.52 -8.23 21.34
C ILE A 164 6.13 -9.39 22.13
N LYS A 165 7.40 -9.28 22.53
CA LYS A 165 8.05 -10.29 23.39
C LYS A 165 7.32 -10.42 24.73
N GLU A 166 6.96 -9.32 25.36
CA GLU A 166 6.16 -9.31 26.60
C GLU A 166 4.80 -10.00 26.40
N LEU A 167 4.06 -9.65 25.33
CA LEU A 167 2.76 -10.23 25.02
C LEU A 167 2.84 -11.74 24.76
N SER A 168 3.91 -12.19 24.08
CA SER A 168 4.20 -13.60 23.84
C SER A 168 4.49 -14.37 25.13
N MET A 169 5.29 -13.81 26.03
CA MET A 169 5.63 -14.42 27.32
C MET A 169 4.42 -14.49 28.27
N ASN A 170 3.63 -13.43 28.33
CA ASN A 170 2.47 -13.32 29.22
C ASN A 170 1.24 -14.10 28.74
N ARG A 171 1.32 -14.78 27.57
CA ARG A 171 0.19 -15.46 26.90
C ARG A 171 -1.08 -14.61 26.85
N SER A 172 -0.91 -13.30 26.76
CA SER A 172 -2.05 -12.37 26.72
C SER A 172 -2.75 -12.51 25.38
N SER A 173 -4.08 -12.65 25.40
CA SER A 173 -4.87 -12.71 24.17
C SER A 173 -4.87 -11.33 23.51
N VAL A 174 -4.14 -11.19 22.40
CA VAL A 174 -4.16 -9.95 21.61
C VAL A 174 -5.38 -9.97 20.69
N ASN A 175 -6.05 -8.83 20.55
CA ASN A 175 -7.22 -8.71 19.69
C ASN A 175 -6.83 -8.95 18.21
N PRO A 176 -7.43 -9.94 17.51
CA PRO A 176 -7.13 -10.22 16.12
C PRO A 176 -7.32 -9.03 15.17
N ALA A 177 -8.29 -8.16 15.45
CA ALA A 177 -8.52 -6.96 14.65
C ALA A 177 -7.38 -5.93 14.80
N GLU A 178 -6.79 -5.83 15.99
CA GLU A 178 -5.63 -4.98 16.24
C GLU A 178 -4.39 -5.55 15.57
N LEU A 179 -4.18 -6.88 15.66
CA LEU A 179 -3.09 -7.56 14.95
C LEU A 179 -3.18 -7.33 13.43
N LEU A 180 -4.38 -7.43 12.85
CA LEU A 180 -4.59 -7.13 11.43
C LEU A 180 -4.30 -5.66 11.09
N THR A 181 -4.69 -4.74 11.96
CA THR A 181 -4.40 -3.31 11.76
C THR A 181 -2.89 -3.05 11.80
N VAL A 182 -2.19 -3.61 12.80
CA VAL A 182 -0.73 -3.53 12.95
C VAL A 182 -0.04 -4.10 11.70
N GLN A 183 -0.45 -5.29 11.29
CA GLN A 183 0.03 -5.99 10.11
C GLN A 183 -0.09 -5.13 8.83
N ILE A 184 -1.25 -4.50 8.61
CA ILE A 184 -1.47 -3.61 7.45
C ILE A 184 -0.58 -2.37 7.54
N LYS A 185 -0.45 -1.76 8.72
CA LYS A 185 0.35 -0.54 8.92
C LYS A 185 1.84 -0.82 8.70
N ILE A 186 2.36 -1.93 9.19
CA ILE A 186 3.74 -2.34 8.96
C ILE A 186 3.98 -2.65 7.49
N ASN A 187 3.08 -3.37 6.82
CA ASN A 187 3.21 -3.62 5.37
C ASN A 187 3.25 -2.31 4.56
N LYS A 188 2.40 -1.34 4.89
CA LYS A 188 2.44 -0.02 4.24
C LYS A 188 3.75 0.70 4.51
N ALA A 189 4.22 0.70 5.76
CA ALA A 189 5.51 1.29 6.11
C ALA A 189 6.67 0.63 5.34
N GLN A 190 6.68 -0.70 5.22
CA GLN A 190 7.69 -1.46 4.49
C GLN A 190 7.78 -1.03 3.02
N GLN A 191 6.65 -0.96 2.31
CA GLN A 191 6.61 -0.52 0.90
C GLN A 191 7.23 0.87 0.72
N GLU A 192 6.96 1.78 1.66
CA GLU A 192 7.49 3.13 1.60
C GLU A 192 8.97 3.20 1.94
N LEU A 193 9.44 2.37 2.89
CA LEU A 193 10.87 2.24 3.21
C LEU A 193 11.65 1.62 2.06
N GLU A 194 11.13 0.57 1.42
CA GLU A 194 11.73 -0.05 0.25
C GLU A 194 11.88 0.97 -0.90
N TYR A 195 10.83 1.75 -1.15
CA TYR A 195 10.89 2.84 -2.12
C TYR A 195 12.00 3.86 -1.78
N CYS A 196 12.08 4.28 -0.51
CA CYS A 196 13.12 5.20 -0.04
C CYS A 196 14.52 4.60 -0.21
N SER A 197 14.69 3.31 0.13
CA SER A 197 15.96 2.59 0.01
C SER A 197 16.43 2.52 -1.43
N VAL A 198 15.55 2.16 -2.37
CA VAL A 198 15.86 2.12 -3.81
C VAL A 198 16.23 3.51 -4.33
N LEU A 199 15.47 4.55 -3.95
CA LEU A 199 15.75 5.93 -4.36
C LEU A 199 17.12 6.41 -3.87
N LEU A 200 17.45 6.12 -2.61
CA LEU A 200 18.73 6.47 -2.01
C LEU A 200 19.89 5.67 -2.60
N SER A 201 19.73 4.37 -2.81
CA SER A 201 20.74 3.51 -3.45
C SER A 201 21.09 4.01 -4.86
N ASN A 202 20.09 4.41 -5.64
CA ASN A 202 20.30 5.02 -6.96
C ASN A 202 21.05 6.36 -6.87
N ALA A 203 20.74 7.20 -5.87
CA ALA A 203 21.44 8.47 -5.65
C ALA A 203 22.90 8.25 -5.25
N VAL A 204 23.18 7.32 -4.33
CA VAL A 204 24.53 6.95 -3.91
C VAL A 204 25.33 6.35 -5.06
N SER A 205 24.71 5.48 -5.87
CA SER A 205 25.36 4.89 -7.05
C SER A 205 25.73 5.93 -8.10
N SER A 206 24.86 6.93 -8.32
CA SER A 206 25.16 8.06 -9.21
C SER A 206 26.36 8.88 -8.73
N ILE A 207 26.48 9.08 -7.41
CA ILE A 207 27.64 9.76 -6.80
C ILE A 207 28.92 8.96 -6.99
N LYS A 208 28.88 7.65 -6.70
CA LYS A 208 30.04 6.76 -6.91
C LYS A 208 30.50 6.76 -8.37
N SER A 209 29.56 6.75 -9.31
CA SER A 209 29.87 6.86 -10.73
C SER A 209 30.58 8.18 -11.06
N LEU A 210 30.13 9.32 -10.52
CA LEU A 210 30.81 10.60 -10.75
C LEU A 210 32.23 10.65 -10.18
N PHE A 211 32.50 9.98 -9.07
CA PHE A 211 33.84 9.93 -8.47
C PHE A 211 34.78 8.90 -9.12
N ASN A 212 34.23 7.81 -9.68
CA ASN A 212 35.01 6.77 -10.35
C ASN A 212 35.25 7.04 -11.85
N VAL A 213 34.62 8.06 -12.44
CA VAL A 213 35.02 8.56 -13.77
C VAL A 213 36.28 9.41 -13.58
N GLN A 214 37.44 8.74 -13.57
CA GLN A 214 38.72 9.38 -13.87
C GLN A 214 38.75 9.66 -15.37
N ILE A 215 38.89 10.93 -15.75
CA ILE A 215 39.20 11.39 -17.12
C ILE A 215 40.71 11.33 -17.31
#